data_AF-A0A349CJN9-F1
#
_entry.id   AF-A0A349CJN9-F1
#
_cell.length_a   1.000
_cell.length_b   1.000
_cell.length_c   1.000
_cell.angle_alpha   90.00
_cell.angle_beta   90.00
_cell.angle_gamma   90.00
#
_symmetry.space_group_name_H-M   'P 1'
#
loop_
_entity.id
_entity.type
_entity.pdbx_description
1 polymer ?
#
loop_
_entity_poly.entity_id
_entity_poly.type
_entity_poly.pdbx_seq_one_letter_code
_entity_poly.pdbx_strand_id
1 'polypeptide(L)' 'LLPLAQKREKNFNDVIKEANTVSADTIMRDVYSELRNAEKDVAVIDENGRFLGVITHSVLLMTLDERKGGDGIAES' A
#
# COMPACT_ATOMS: atom_id res chain seq x y z
N LEU A 1 -7.80 -27.29 0.02
CA LEU A 1 -7.70 -27.27 -1.46
C LEU A 1 -7.63 -25.82 -1.89
N LEU A 2 -6.58 -25.42 -2.62
CA LEU A 2 -6.42 -24.04 -3.06
C LEU A 2 -7.62 -23.63 -3.93
N PRO A 3 -8.23 -22.44 -3.73
CA PRO A 3 -9.37 -21.96 -4.53
C PRO A 3 -9.14 -21.99 -6.05
N LEU A 4 -7.86 -21.93 -6.43
CA LEU A 4 -7.37 -22.01 -7.81
C LEU A 4 -7.64 -23.36 -8.50
N ALA A 5 -7.82 -24.44 -7.76
CA ALA A 5 -8.12 -25.76 -8.35
C ALA A 5 -9.61 -25.94 -8.70
N GLN A 6 -10.50 -25.19 -8.04
CA GLN A 6 -11.95 -25.27 -8.26
C GLN A 6 -12.40 -24.37 -9.42
N LYS A 7 -11.70 -23.26 -9.64
CA LYS A 7 -11.92 -22.38 -10.79
C LYS A 7 -10.94 -22.78 -11.86
N ARG A 8 -11.45 -23.29 -12.98
CA ARG A 8 -10.69 -23.74 -14.15
C ARG A 8 -10.07 -22.56 -14.92
N GLU A 9 -9.44 -21.64 -14.19
CA GLU A 9 -8.76 -20.46 -14.74
C GLU A 9 -7.41 -20.93 -15.28
N LYS A 10 -7.32 -20.91 -16.61
CA LYS A 10 -6.21 -21.50 -17.35
C LYS A 10 -5.07 -20.50 -17.54
N ASN A 11 -5.30 -19.23 -17.22
CA ASN A 11 -4.37 -18.14 -17.46
C ASN A 11 -4.12 -17.34 -16.17
N PHE A 12 -2.85 -16.97 -15.94
CA PHE A 12 -2.44 -16.12 -14.82
C PHE A 12 -3.19 -14.78 -14.81
N ASN A 13 -3.52 -14.25 -15.98
CA ASN A 13 -4.30 -13.01 -16.13
C ASN A 13 -5.73 -13.11 -15.56
N ASP A 14 -6.30 -14.32 -15.48
CA ASP A 14 -7.65 -14.50 -14.94
C ASP A 14 -7.67 -14.33 -13.40
N VAL A 15 -6.50 -14.55 -12.77
CA VAL A 15 -6.31 -14.53 -11.31
C VAL A 15 -5.72 -13.20 -10.81
N ILE A 16 -5.03 -12.44 -11.67
CA ILE A 16 -4.51 -11.11 -11.31
C ILE A 16 -5.69 -10.17 -11.06
N LYS A 17 -5.77 -9.66 -9.84
CA LYS A 17 -6.65 -8.55 -9.50
C LYS A 17 -5.88 -7.23 -9.66
N GLU A 18 -6.52 -6.23 -10.25
CA GLU A 18 -5.99 -4.86 -10.32
C GLU A 18 -5.57 -4.37 -8.93
N ALA A 19 -4.49 -3.58 -8.90
CA ALA A 19 -3.94 -2.96 -7.69
C ALA A 19 -4.01 -1.45 -7.83
N ASN A 20 -4.36 -0.77 -6.73
CA ASN A 20 -4.25 0.68 -6.67
C ASN A 20 -2.79 1.10 -6.87
N THR A 21 -2.57 2.16 -7.64
CA THR A 21 -1.25 2.70 -7.94
C THR A 21 -1.16 4.16 -7.57
N VAL A 22 0.05 4.61 -7.21
CA VAL A 22 0.40 6.02 -7.01
C VAL A 22 1.67 6.34 -7.77
N SER A 23 1.80 7.59 -8.23
CA SER A 23 3.05 8.08 -8.83
C SER A 23 4.15 8.18 -7.76
N ALA A 24 5.41 7.97 -8.14
CA ALA A 24 6.58 8.21 -7.29
C ALA A 24 6.68 9.65 -6.76
N ASP A 25 6.08 10.62 -7.45
CA ASP A 25 6.06 12.03 -7.04
C ASP A 25 4.90 12.36 -6.09
N THR A 26 4.06 11.38 -5.75
CA THR A 26 2.89 11.57 -4.88
C THR A 26 3.33 11.85 -3.45
N ILE A 27 2.81 12.93 -2.85
CA ILE A 27 3.13 13.28 -1.47
C ILE A 27 2.56 12.25 -0.48
N MET A 28 3.30 11.96 0.60
CA MET A 28 2.95 10.92 1.56
C MET A 28 1.57 11.09 2.20
N ARG A 29 1.10 12.32 2.40
CA ARG A 29 -0.26 12.58 2.94
C ARG A 29 -1.34 11.96 2.06
N ASP A 30 -1.19 12.08 0.76
CA ASP A 30 -2.17 11.59 -0.21
C ASP A 30 -2.02 10.07 -0.38
N VAL A 31 -0.76 9.57 -0.34
CA VAL A 31 -0.48 8.13 -0.24
C VAL A 31 -1.17 7.48 0.96
N TYR A 32 -1.16 8.12 2.13
CA TYR A 32 -1.85 7.60 3.32
C TYR A 32 -3.37 7.56 3.15
N SER A 33 -3.94 8.52 2.41
CA SER A 33 -5.36 8.53 2.08
C SER A 33 -5.70 7.35 1.15
N GLU A 34 -4.91 7.15 0.10
CA GLU A 34 -5.08 6.02 -0.83
C GLU A 34 -4.91 4.67 -0.13
N LEU A 35 -3.84 4.50 0.65
CA LEU A 35 -3.54 3.26 1.37
C LEU A 35 -4.62 2.91 2.41
N ARG A 36 -5.26 3.91 3.03
CA ARG A 36 -6.36 3.68 3.98
C ARG A 36 -7.61 3.11 3.31
N ASN A 37 -7.86 3.49 2.05
CA ASN A 37 -9.05 3.10 1.30
C ASN A 37 -8.82 1.85 0.42
N ALA A 38 -7.57 1.49 0.18
CA ALA A 38 -7.21 0.34 -0.64
C ALA A 38 -7.47 -0.99 0.08
N GLU A 39 -8.01 -1.97 -0.63
CA GLU A 39 -8.16 -3.35 -0.12
C GLU A 39 -6.80 -4.07 -0.03
N LYS A 40 -5.81 -3.60 -0.80
CA LYS A 40 -4.46 -4.19 -0.93
C LYS A 40 -3.38 -3.12 -0.82
N ASP A 41 -2.15 -3.56 -0.67
CA ASP A 41 -0.98 -2.68 -0.72
C ASP A 41 -0.92 -1.93 -2.07
N VAL A 42 -0.35 -0.72 -2.02
CA VAL A 42 -0.38 0.23 -3.13
C VAL A 42 0.94 0.16 -3.90
N ALA A 43 0.87 0.01 -5.22
CA ALA A 43 2.05 -0.02 -6.07
C ALA A 43 2.50 1.42 -6.43
N VAL A 44 3.82 1.65 -6.42
CA VAL A 44 4.43 2.90 -6.84
C VAL A 44 4.91 2.73 -8.28
N ILE A 45 4.54 3.67 -9.15
CA ILE A 45 4.88 3.65 -10.56
C ILE A 45 5.59 4.94 -11.00
N ASP A 46 6.41 4.83 -12.05
CA ASP A 46 6.96 6.00 -12.76
C ASP A 46 5.93 6.60 -13.73
N GLU A 47 6.31 7.69 -14.41
CA GLU A 47 5.50 8.38 -15.42
C GLU A 47 5.11 7.49 -16.63
N ASN A 48 5.84 6.41 -16.88
CA ASN A 48 5.60 5.45 -17.96
C ASN A 48 4.76 4.25 -17.47
N GLY A 49 4.27 4.28 -16.23
CA GLY A 49 3.53 3.18 -15.62
C GLY A 49 4.41 2.00 -15.21
N ARG A 50 5.73 2.16 -15.17
CA ARG A 50 6.64 1.09 -14.75
C ARG A 50 6.66 0.98 -13.24
N PHE A 51 6.55 -0.24 -12.74
CA PHE A 51 6.59 -0.54 -11.31
C PHE A 51 7.96 -0.19 -10.72
N LEU A 52 7.94 0.58 -9.62
CA LEU A 52 9.12 1.00 -8.88
C LEU A 52 9.21 0.36 -7.49
N GLY A 53 8.07 0.02 -6.89
CA GLY A 53 8.02 -0.55 -5.55
C GLY A 53 6.60 -0.63 -4.99
N VAL A 54 6.49 -1.04 -3.72
CA VAL A 54 5.21 -1.21 -3.03
C VAL A 54 5.22 -0.47 -1.70
N ILE A 55 4.09 0.14 -1.36
CA ILE A 55 3.83 0.74 -0.05
C ILE A 55 2.80 -0.12 0.66
N THR A 56 3.20 -0.66 1.81
CA THR A 56 2.41 -1.62 2.57
C THR A 56 1.62 -0.97 3.70
N HIS A 57 0.52 -1.58 4.11
CA HIS A 57 -0.32 -1.09 5.22
C HIS A 57 0.42 -0.90 6.55
N SER A 58 1.54 -1.59 6.77
CA SER A 58 2.38 -1.42 7.96
C SER A 58 2.90 0.01 8.14
N VAL A 59 3.04 0.78 7.06
CA VAL A 59 3.46 2.19 7.13
C VAL A 59 2.45 3.04 7.92
N LEU A 60 1.15 2.71 7.86
CA LEU A 60 0.11 3.39 8.66
C LEU A 60 0.28 3.16 10.17
N LEU A 61 0.86 2.03 10.56
CA LEU A 61 1.14 1.72 11.97
C LEU A 61 2.37 2.48 12.47
N MET A 62 3.42 2.57 11.65
CA MET A 62 4.64 3.31 11.97
C MET A 62 4.36 4.80 12.18
N THR A 63 3.48 5.39 11.36
CA THR A 63 3.09 6.80 11.51
C THR A 63 2.28 7.10 12.77
N LEU A 64 1.61 6.10 13.36
CA LEU A 64 0.93 6.25 14.66
C LEU A 64 1.93 6.22 15.82
N ASP A 65 3.01 5.46 15.67
CA ASP A 65 4.06 5.32 16.69
C ASP A 65 4.91 6.60 16.79
N GLU A 66 5.28 7.18 15.66
CA GLU A 66 6.00 8.46 15.59
C GLU A 66 5.25 9.60 16.31
N ARG A 67 3.91 9.58 16.29
CA ARG A 67 3.09 10.58 16.98
C ARG A 67 3.02 10.38 18.49
N LYS A 68 3.28 9.19 19.01
CA LYS A 68 3.26 8.89 20.44
C LYS A 68 4.57 9.24 21.16
N GLY A 69 5.66 9.47 20.42
CA GLY A 69 6.96 9.85 20.98
C GLY A 69 7.15 11.34 21.30
N GLY A 70 6.10 12.17 21.16
CA GLY A 70 6.18 13.63 21.29
C GLY A 70 5.80 14.23 22.66
N ASP A 71 5.15 13.47 23.55
CA ASP A 71 4.70 13.97 24.86
C ASP A 71 5.71 13.63 25.97
N GLY A 72 6.93 14.11 25.78
CA GLY A 72 7.97 14.16 26.81
C GLY A 72 8.18 15.60 27.27
N ILE A 73 7.16 16.23 27.84
CA ILE A 73 7.36 17.43 28.66
C ILE A 73 8.19 17.01 29.87
N ALA A 74 9.49 17.29 29.82
CA ALA A 74 10.31 17.38 31.01
C ALA A 74 9.83 18.62 31.78
N GLU A 75 8.93 18.43 32.74
CA GLU A 75 8.73 19.43 33.78
C GLU A 75 10.04 19.54 34.58
N SER A 76 10.60 20.76 34.58
CA SER A 76 11.67 21.20 35.48
C SER A 76 11.08 21.79 36.75
#